data_AF-A0A5B6VND2-F1
#
_entry.id   AF-A0A5B6VND2-F1
#
_cell.length_a   1.000
_cell.length_b   1.000
_cell.length_c   1.000
_cell.angle_alpha   90.00
_cell.angle_beta   90.00
_cell.angle_gamma   90.00
#
_symmetry.space_group_name_H-M   'P 1'
#
loop_
_entity.id
_entity.type
_entity.pdbx_description
1 polymer ?
#
loop_
_entity_poly.entity_id
_entity_poly.type
_entity_poly.pdbx_seq_one_letter_code
_entity_poly.pdbx_strand_id
1 'polypeptide(L)'
;MDLGRREIEEIDEELGRKDRAEEGQDEVGLSPGSQLFLEPGTNCCIIAVIGCKTNIDPAIVKEGLKQTLVHHPRFSSKLQI
;
A
#
# COMPACT_ATOMS: atom_id res chain seq x y z
N MET A 1 1.93 2.55 -30.63
CA MET A 1 0.86 3.28 -29.90
C MET A 1 0.44 2.34 -28.79
N ASP A 2 1.14 2.43 -27.67
CA ASP A 2 1.35 1.28 -26.79
C ASP A 2 0.20 1.17 -25.79
N LEU A 3 -0.60 0.11 -25.93
CA LEU A 3 -1.74 -0.19 -25.06
C LEU A 3 -1.37 -0.16 -23.57
N GLY A 4 -0.16 -0.62 -23.23
CA GLY A 4 0.31 -0.67 -21.84
C GLY A 4 0.54 0.68 -21.18
N ARG A 5 0.77 1.76 -21.95
CA ARG A 5 0.86 3.11 -21.37
C ARG A 5 -0.52 3.60 -20.93
N ARG A 6 -1.56 3.31 -21.73
CA ARG A 6 -2.94 3.70 -21.44
C ARG A 6 -3.50 2.93 -20.25
N GLU A 7 -3.22 1.63 -20.14
CA GLU A 7 -3.61 0.83 -18.98
C GLU A 7 -2.97 1.36 -17.68
N ILE A 8 -1.71 1.77 -17.71
CA ILE A 8 -1.05 2.35 -16.53
C ILE A 8 -1.65 3.72 -16.18
N GLU A 9 -1.90 4.58 -17.18
CA GLU A 9 -2.54 5.88 -16.98
C GLU A 9 -3.98 5.74 -16.43
N GLU A 10 -4.73 4.75 -16.90
CA GLU A 10 -6.11 4.47 -16.46
C GLU A 10 -6.14 3.90 -15.02
N ILE A 11 -5.16 3.06 -14.66
CA ILE A 11 -4.97 2.59 -13.28
C ILE A 11 -4.59 3.75 -12.34
N ASP A 12 -3.69 4.64 -12.77
CA ASP A 12 -3.25 5.80 -11.99
C ASP A 12 -4.40 6.80 -11.77
N GLU A 13 -5.26 6.99 -12.77
CA GLU A 13 -6.44 7.85 -12.71
C GLU A 13 -7.57 7.24 -11.85
N GLU A 14 -7.75 5.91 -11.87
CA GLU A 14 -8.68 5.20 -11.00
C GLU A 14 -8.21 5.19 -9.53
N LEU A 15 -6.90 5.06 -9.29
CA LEU A 15 -6.28 5.21 -7.97
C LEU A 15 -6.48 6.63 -7.42
N GLY A 16 -6.19 7.66 -8.21
CA GLY A 16 -6.33 9.07 -7.80
C GLY A 16 -7.77 9.51 -7.52
N ARG A 17 -8.78 8.82 -8.07
CA ARG A 17 -10.20 9.07 -7.74
C ARG A 17 -10.65 8.46 -6.40
N LYS A 18 -9.93 7.44 -5.90
CA LYS A 18 -10.29 6.73 -4.67
C LYS A 18 -9.70 7.37 -3.40
N ASP A 19 -8.76 8.29 -3.56
CA ASP A 19 -8.11 9.03 -2.47
C ASP A 19 -8.98 10.15 -1.85
N ARG A 20 -10.21 10.36 -2.35
CA ARG A 20 -11.12 11.40 -1.84
C ARG A 20 -12.06 10.92 -0.73
N ALA A 21 -11.58 9.99 0.11
CA ALA A 21 -12.30 9.48 1.26
C ALA A 21 -11.43 9.52 2.53
N GLU A 22 -10.80 10.67 2.81
CA GLU A 22 -10.13 10.91 4.10
C GLU A 22 -10.41 12.33 4.60
N GLU A 23 -11.66 12.57 5.01
CA GLU A 23 -11.98 13.59 6.02
C GLU A 23 -12.58 12.85 7.21
N GLY A 24 -11.74 12.53 8.19
CA GLY A 24 -12.11 11.80 9.39
C GLY A 24 -11.03 10.82 9.85
N GLN A 25 -9.83 11.32 10.12
CA GLN A 25 -8.82 10.59 10.90
C GLN A 25 -9.20 10.57 12.39
N ASP A 26 -10.45 10.21 12.69
CA ASP A 26 -10.77 9.71 14.01
C ASP A 26 -10.07 8.35 14.11
N GLU A 27 -9.43 8.09 15.24
CA GLU A 27 -8.70 6.85 15.54
C GLU A 27 -9.59 5.63 15.24
N VAL A 28 -9.53 5.12 14.02
CA VAL A 28 -10.31 3.95 13.62
C VAL A 28 -9.72 2.78 14.40
N GLY A 29 -10.39 2.44 15.50
CA GLY A 29 -10.02 1.33 16.35
C GLY A 29 -9.82 0.06 15.52
N LEU A 30 -8.91 -0.79 15.96
CA LEU A 30 -8.62 -2.05 15.27
C LEU A 30 -9.91 -2.87 15.13
N SER A 31 -10.15 -3.38 13.92
CA SER A 31 -11.20 -4.39 13.72
C SER A 31 -10.96 -5.60 14.63
N PRO A 32 -12.00 -6.37 14.99
CA PRO A 32 -11.82 -7.58 15.81
C PRO A 32 -10.79 -8.56 15.23
N GLY A 33 -10.73 -8.70 13.89
CA GLY A 33 -9.72 -9.53 13.24
C GLY A 33 -8.31 -8.96 13.32
N SER A 34 -8.16 -7.63 13.33
CA SER A 34 -6.85 -6.97 13.49
C SER A 34 -6.29 -7.13 14.90
N GLN A 35 -7.16 -7.14 15.92
CA GLN A 35 -6.77 -7.36 17.32
C GLN A 35 -6.16 -8.75 17.53
N LEU A 36 -6.63 -9.77 16.80
CA LEU A 36 -6.07 -11.12 16.87
C LEU A 36 -4.57 -11.16 16.56
N PHE A 37 -4.08 -10.30 15.66
CA PHE A 37 -2.66 -10.24 15.30
C PHE A 37 -1.77 -9.58 16.37
N LEU A 38 -2.37 -9.01 17.43
CA LEU A 38 -1.64 -8.45 18.57
C LEU A 38 -1.49 -9.42 19.73
N GLU A 39 -2.18 -10.55 19.71
CA GLU A 39 -2.09 -11.56 20.75
C GLU A 39 -0.69 -12.21 20.80
N PRO A 40 -0.21 -12.62 21.98
CA PRO A 40 1.05 -13.33 22.10
C PRO A 40 1.09 -14.58 21.20
N GLY A 41 2.05 -14.64 20.28
CA GLY A 41 2.25 -15.78 19.38
C GLY A 41 1.49 -15.74 18.07
N THR A 42 0.71 -14.69 17.78
CA THR A 42 -0.04 -14.52 16.52
C THR A 42 0.57 -13.48 15.57
N ASN A 43 1.83 -13.10 15.80
CA ASN A 43 2.58 -12.20 14.92
C ASN A 43 2.53 -12.71 13.47
N CYS A 44 2.03 -11.89 12.56
CA CYS A 44 1.90 -12.21 11.14
C CYS A 44 2.85 -11.34 10.32
N CYS A 45 3.71 -11.98 9.52
CA CYS A 45 4.56 -11.30 8.54
C CYS A 45 4.09 -11.68 7.14
N ILE A 46 3.65 -10.68 6.37
CA ILE A 46 3.22 -10.88 4.98
C ILE A 46 4.45 -10.75 4.07
N ILE A 47 4.80 -11.84 3.38
CA ILE A 47 5.87 -11.85 2.38
C ILE A 47 5.22 -11.97 1.00
N ALA A 48 5.42 -10.96 0.15
CA ALA A 48 4.99 -10.97 -1.25
C ALA A 48 6.20 -11.11 -2.18
N VAL A 49 6.10 -12.01 -3.16
CA VAL A 49 7.13 -12.22 -4.20
C VAL A 49 6.51 -11.87 -5.55
N ILE A 50 7.09 -10.90 -6.24
CA ILE A 50 6.60 -10.40 -7.53
C ILE A 50 7.67 -10.64 -8.59
N GLY A 51 7.29 -11.33 -9.67
CA GLY A 51 8.14 -11.53 -10.83
C GLY A 51 7.93 -10.41 -11.86
N CYS A 52 9.01 -9.86 -12.39
CA CYS A 52 8.97 -8.89 -13.49
C CYS A 52 9.70 -9.46 -14.71
N LYS A 53 9.13 -9.28 -15.90
CA LYS A 53 9.78 -9.69 -17.16
C LYS A 53 10.95 -8.78 -17.54
N THR A 54 10.91 -7.53 -17.08
CA THR A 54 11.95 -6.53 -17.32
C THR A 54 12.97 -6.54 -16.20
N ASN A 55 14.22 -6.17 -16.53
CA ASN A 55 15.24 -5.92 -15.52
C ASN A 55 14.76 -4.81 -14.57
N ILE A 56 14.97 -5.03 -13.28
CA ILE A 56 14.58 -4.10 -12.23
C ILE A 56 15.77 -3.21 -11.90
N ASP A 57 15.57 -1.89 -11.96
CA ASP A 57 16.46 -0.92 -11.31
C ASP A 57 15.99 -0.71 -9.85
N PRO A 58 16.77 -1.14 -8.85
CA PRO A 58 16.40 -0.98 -7.44
C PRO A 58 16.18 0.48 -7.03
N ALA A 59 16.87 1.44 -7.65
CA ALA A 59 16.73 2.85 -7.31
C ALA A 59 15.35 3.39 -7.70
N ILE A 60 14.87 3.00 -8.89
CA ILE A 60 13.54 3.39 -9.39
C ILE A 60 12.44 2.76 -8.55
N VAL A 61 12.56 1.46 -8.23
CA VAL A 61 11.58 0.78 -7.36
C VAL A 61 11.52 1.45 -6.00
N LYS A 62 12.67 1.75 -5.40
CA LYS A 62 12.73 2.44 -4.12
C LYS A 62 12.03 3.80 -4.17
N GLU A 63 12.23 4.58 -5.24
CA GLU A 63 11.59 5.88 -5.36
C GLU A 63 10.07 5.74 -5.58
N GLY A 64 9.62 4.81 -6.42
CA GLY A 64 8.20 4.52 -6.60
C GLY A 64 7.51 4.11 -5.30
N LEU A 65 8.17 3.30 -4.46
CA LEU A 65 7.64 2.91 -3.14
C LEU A 65 7.51 4.12 -2.19
N LYS A 66 8.44 5.08 -2.24
CA LYS A 66 8.32 6.32 -1.46
C LYS A 66 7.12 7.15 -1.89
N GLN A 67 6.89 7.27 -3.20
CA GLN A 67 5.77 8.06 -3.73
C GLN A 67 4.41 7.37 -3.54
N THR A 68 4.38 6.06 -3.25
CA THR A 68 3.14 5.28 -3.11
C THR A 68 2.94 4.77 -1.68
N LEU A 69 3.43 3.57 -1.36
CA LEU A 69 3.16 2.87 -0.10
C LEU A 69 3.54 3.68 1.13
N VAL A 70 4.65 4.41 1.08
CA VAL A 70 5.11 5.20 2.24
C VAL A 70 4.14 6.32 2.59
N HIS A 71 3.34 6.84 1.66
CA HIS A 71 2.35 7.86 1.95
C HIS A 71 0.97 7.29 2.35
N HIS A 72 0.74 5.98 2.19
CA HIS A 72 -0.53 5.39 2.56
C HIS A 72 -0.65 5.25 4.09
N PRO A 73 -1.72 5.78 4.73
CA PRO A 73 -1.89 5.73 6.19
C PRO A 73 -1.91 4.32 6.79
N ARG A 74 -2.25 3.29 6.02
CA ARG A 74 -2.22 1.89 6.49
C ARG A 74 -0.83 1.27 6.48
N PHE A 75 0.08 1.76 5.63
CA PHE A 75 1.45 1.25 5.53
C PHE A 75 2.43 2.06 6.39
N SER A 76 2.12 3.33 6.66
CA SER A 76 2.95 4.23 7.47
C SER A 76 2.25 4.73 8.74
N SER A 77 1.39 3.91 9.34
CA SER A 77 0.86 4.13 10.68
C SER A 77 1.74 3.47 11.74
N LYS A 78 1.74 4.05 12.93
CA LYS A 78 2.23 3.39 14.13
C LYS A 78 1.05 2.88 14.91
N LEU A 79 1.11 1.63 15.34
CA LEU A 79 0.18 1.12 16.31
C LEU A 79 0.44 1.84 17.65
N GLN A 80 -0.55 2.61 18.11
CA GLN A 80 -0.55 3.17 19.46
C GLN A 80 -1.29 2.17 20.35
N ILE A 81 -0.55 1.48 21.21
CA ILE A 81 -1.08 0.58 22.25
C ILE A 81 -0.99 1.30 23.59
#